data_AF-Q88LY9-F1
#
_entry.id   AF-Q88LY9-F1
#
_cell.length_a   1.000
_cell.length_b   1.000
_cell.length_c   1.000
_cell.angle_alpha   90.00
_cell.angle_beta   90.00
_cell.angle_gamma   90.00
#
_symmetry.space_group_name_H-M   'P 1'
#
loop_
_entity.id
_entity.type
_entity.pdbx_description
1 polymer ?
#
loop_
_entity_poly.entity_id
_entity_poly.type
_entity_poly.pdbx_seq_one_letter_code
_entity_poly.pdbx_strand_id
1 'polypeptide(L)'
;MKVTNIGLSSVVIEFASVNASKFINLSQAQREVPFKWVNAGDPQQVAIEVNIRDFSVYESLLLTSDEHELELAGAFEKFRLDEKKLADEFYVTGAIINAATRGMENNELFFVAFNALEIMPVNNHFYGALITLISYKYLEAPEYRGWVIGVLLESKTKFDEAVEYCTPNTARWGISSATAFALVLLLNDRIEDAEGVIDSALRRYEPNLNQLSYWNYCQCLILKAAILAFAGRNKESGWKFLAAFDFSRKAINDIFHSRNDWVLGQISDCHALLNLGELAMKCAAKSLGRIPSESRYADIKYSGKISFAPVFSRFQSSRSKFKSEFFDVTEMTLNA
;
A
#
# COMPACT_ATOMS: atom_id res chain seq x y z
N MET A 1 -14.99 -2.15 28.86
CA MET A 1 -14.21 -2.96 27.91
C MET A 1 -13.58 -2.02 26.90
N LYS A 2 -12.34 -2.26 26.50
CA LYS A 2 -11.61 -1.39 25.57
C LYS A 2 -10.54 -2.20 24.82
N VAL A 3 -10.20 -1.76 23.61
CA VAL A 3 -8.97 -2.23 22.95
C VAL A 3 -7.78 -1.56 23.63
N THR A 4 -6.83 -2.37 24.10
CA THR A 4 -5.61 -1.86 24.78
C THR A 4 -4.36 -2.02 23.97
N ASN A 5 -4.36 -2.89 22.96
CA ASN A 5 -3.24 -3.04 22.06
C ASN A 5 -3.71 -3.47 20.66
N ILE A 6 -3.17 -2.84 19.62
CA ILE A 6 -3.27 -3.29 18.24
C ILE A 6 -1.85 -3.69 17.80
N GLY A 7 -1.62 -5.00 17.82
CA GLY A 7 -0.36 -5.61 17.41
C GLY A 7 -0.19 -5.67 15.90
N LEU A 8 0.80 -6.44 15.45
CA LEU A 8 1.12 -6.59 14.03
C LEU A 8 0.11 -7.49 13.30
N SER A 9 -0.47 -8.47 14.00
CA SER A 9 -1.42 -9.46 13.46
C SER A 9 -2.67 -9.67 14.33
N SER A 10 -2.73 -9.09 15.52
CA SER A 10 -3.77 -9.33 16.52
C SER A 10 -4.16 -8.07 17.28
N VAL A 11 -5.33 -8.11 17.92
CA VAL A 11 -5.87 -7.06 18.78
C VAL A 11 -6.14 -7.64 20.16
N VAL A 12 -5.81 -6.88 21.20
CA VAL A 12 -6.09 -7.24 22.59
C VAL A 12 -7.24 -6.39 23.13
N ILE A 13 -8.26 -7.07 23.64
CA ILE A 13 -9.48 -6.49 24.21
C ILE A 13 -9.49 -6.79 25.70
N GLU A 14 -9.50 -5.75 26.52
CA GLU A 14 -9.46 -5.85 27.99
C GLU A 14 -10.85 -5.65 28.60
N PHE A 15 -11.14 -6.45 29.62
CA PHE A 15 -12.39 -6.45 30.37
C PHE A 15 -12.14 -5.98 31.81
N ALA A 16 -13.01 -5.11 32.31
CA ALA A 16 -12.92 -4.58 33.67
C ALA A 16 -13.34 -5.60 34.74
N SER A 17 -14.26 -6.51 34.42
CA SER A 17 -14.74 -7.56 35.32
C SER A 17 -15.44 -8.66 34.52
N VAL A 18 -14.70 -9.58 33.93
CA VAL A 18 -15.24 -10.76 33.24
C VAL A 18 -14.64 -12.02 33.87
N ASN A 19 -15.49 -12.99 34.19
CA ASN A 19 -15.01 -14.27 34.69
C ASN A 19 -14.62 -15.16 33.50
N ALA A 20 -13.32 -15.26 33.20
CA ALA A 20 -12.81 -15.97 32.03
C ALA A 20 -13.23 -17.46 31.97
N SER A 21 -13.47 -18.12 33.11
CA SER A 21 -13.94 -19.51 33.14
C SER A 21 -15.39 -19.68 32.69
N LYS A 22 -16.14 -18.58 32.57
CA LYS A 22 -17.55 -18.57 32.16
C LYS A 22 -17.74 -18.22 30.68
N PHE A 23 -16.71 -17.98 29.89
CA PHE A 23 -16.83 -17.66 28.47
C PHE A 23 -15.93 -18.58 27.65
N ILE A 24 -16.54 -19.27 26.68
CA ILE A 24 -15.89 -20.41 26.02
C ILE A 24 -15.71 -20.12 24.53
N ASN A 25 -16.68 -19.42 23.92
CA ASN A 25 -16.72 -19.22 22.48
C ASN A 25 -16.72 -17.73 22.13
N LEU A 26 -16.05 -17.39 21.04
CA LEU A 26 -16.15 -16.09 20.39
C LEU A 26 -16.73 -16.33 19.00
N SER A 27 -17.73 -15.56 18.61
CA SER A 27 -18.42 -15.76 17.34
C SER A 27 -18.81 -14.46 16.66
N GLN A 28 -18.87 -14.48 15.34
CA GLN A 28 -19.34 -13.37 14.51
C GLN A 28 -20.10 -13.96 13.32
N ALA A 29 -21.32 -13.47 13.09
CA ALA A 29 -22.20 -13.97 12.03
C ALA A 29 -22.34 -15.51 11.99
N GLN A 30 -22.48 -16.14 13.16
CA GLN A 30 -22.58 -17.60 13.35
C GLN A 30 -21.31 -18.41 13.01
N ARG A 31 -20.18 -17.73 12.74
CA ARG A 31 -18.85 -18.35 12.59
C ARG A 31 -18.07 -18.21 13.89
N GLU A 32 -17.38 -19.28 14.28
CA GLU A 32 -16.43 -19.25 15.40
C GLU A 32 -15.18 -18.44 15.02
N VAL A 33 -14.80 -17.51 15.91
CA VAL A 33 -13.62 -16.64 15.79
C VAL A 33 -12.56 -17.13 16.78
N PRO A 34 -11.40 -17.61 16.32
CA PRO A 34 -10.34 -18.05 17.22
C PRO A 34 -9.83 -16.91 18.10
N PHE A 35 -9.70 -17.16 19.40
CA PHE A 35 -9.14 -16.21 20.36
C PHE A 35 -8.29 -16.90 21.42
N LYS A 36 -7.51 -16.12 22.17
CA LYS A 36 -6.73 -16.58 23.31
C LYS A 36 -6.99 -15.69 24.51
N TRP A 37 -7.12 -16.30 25.69
CA TRP A 37 -7.06 -15.55 26.95
C TRP A 37 -5.62 -15.11 27.21
N VAL A 38 -5.43 -13.83 27.51
CA VAL A 38 -4.14 -13.24 27.84
C VAL A 38 -4.22 -12.45 29.15
N ASN A 39 -3.09 -12.34 29.84
CA ASN A 39 -3.01 -11.62 31.10
C ASN A 39 -2.99 -10.10 30.82
N ALA A 40 -3.91 -9.35 31.44
CA ALA A 40 -4.01 -7.89 31.27
C ALA A 40 -2.97 -7.10 32.10
N GLY A 41 -2.06 -7.78 32.81
CA GLY A 41 -1.05 -7.15 33.65
C GLY A 41 -1.57 -6.77 35.05
N ASP A 42 -2.87 -6.53 35.20
CA ASP A 42 -3.58 -6.46 36.48
C ASP A 42 -4.23 -7.82 36.79
N PRO A 43 -3.97 -8.44 37.95
CA PRO A 43 -4.59 -9.71 38.37
C PRO A 43 -6.12 -9.70 38.40
N GLN A 44 -6.76 -8.53 38.45
CA GLN A 44 -8.23 -8.39 38.43
C GLN A 44 -8.81 -8.21 37.02
N GLN A 45 -7.97 -8.06 36.00
CA GLN A 45 -8.40 -7.83 34.63
C GLN A 45 -8.07 -9.04 33.76
N VAL A 46 -8.99 -9.37 32.87
CA VAL A 46 -8.80 -10.41 31.86
C VAL A 46 -8.83 -9.74 30.49
N ALA A 47 -8.11 -10.33 29.54
CA ALA A 47 -8.12 -9.87 28.17
C ALA A 47 -8.19 -11.04 27.21
N ILE A 48 -8.75 -10.78 26.03
CA ILE A 48 -8.67 -11.70 24.90
C ILE A 48 -7.81 -11.11 23.80
N GLU A 49 -7.04 -11.96 23.15
CA GLU A 49 -6.31 -11.66 21.93
C GLU A 49 -7.01 -12.35 20.74
N VAL A 50 -7.33 -11.57 19.72
CA VAL A 50 -8.01 -12.02 18.49
C VAL A 50 -7.18 -11.63 17.28
N ASN A 51 -7.02 -12.52 16.29
CA ASN A 51 -6.30 -12.15 15.07
C ASN A 51 -7.13 -11.19 14.22
N ILE A 52 -6.47 -10.18 13.65
CA ILE A 52 -7.11 -9.15 12.82
C ILE A 52 -7.84 -9.74 11.61
N ARG A 53 -7.34 -10.85 11.05
CA ARG A 53 -7.92 -11.48 9.84
C ARG A 53 -9.19 -12.31 10.10
N ASP A 54 -9.48 -12.61 11.37
CA ASP A 54 -10.50 -13.59 11.73
C ASP A 54 -11.85 -12.94 12.08
N PHE A 55 -11.94 -11.60 12.11
CA PHE A 55 -13.16 -10.86 12.40
C PHE A 55 -13.18 -9.46 11.75
N SER A 56 -14.37 -8.87 11.69
CA SER A 56 -14.66 -7.49 11.27
C SER A 56 -15.07 -6.62 12.45
N VAL A 57 -14.65 -5.35 12.47
CA VAL A 57 -15.15 -4.35 13.43
C VAL A 57 -16.54 -3.79 13.08
N TYR A 58 -17.07 -4.08 11.90
CA TYR A 58 -18.38 -3.61 11.45
C TYR A 58 -19.52 -4.59 11.72
N GLU A 59 -19.17 -5.82 12.12
CA GLU A 59 -20.12 -6.88 12.48
C GLU A 59 -20.16 -7.13 13.99
N SER A 60 -21.26 -7.71 14.48
CA SER A 60 -21.42 -8.05 15.89
C SER A 60 -20.49 -9.21 16.27
N LEU A 61 -19.52 -8.92 17.15
CA LEU A 61 -18.59 -9.90 17.72
C LEU A 61 -19.06 -10.26 19.12
N LEU A 62 -19.46 -11.51 19.33
CA LEU A 62 -20.12 -12.00 20.53
C LEU A 62 -19.23 -12.97 21.28
N LEU A 63 -18.90 -12.65 22.53
CA LEU A 63 -18.26 -13.57 23.46
C LEU A 63 -19.36 -14.29 24.26
N THR A 64 -19.48 -15.61 24.09
CA THR A 64 -20.61 -16.41 24.57
C THR A 64 -20.21 -17.55 25.49
N SER A 65 -21.19 -17.97 26.27
CA SER A 65 -21.22 -19.21 27.03
C SER A 65 -22.63 -19.75 27.14
N ASP A 66 -22.78 -20.91 27.79
CA ASP A 66 -24.07 -21.57 27.96
C ASP A 66 -25.13 -20.70 28.66
N GLU A 67 -24.71 -19.69 29.43
CA GLU A 67 -25.60 -18.84 30.23
C GLU A 67 -25.47 -17.33 29.93
N HIS A 68 -24.41 -16.89 29.25
CA HIS A 68 -24.08 -15.46 29.12
C HIS A 68 -23.64 -15.12 27.69
N GLU A 69 -23.98 -13.91 27.25
CA GLU A 69 -23.57 -13.33 25.98
C GLU A 69 -23.08 -11.89 26.22
N LEU A 70 -21.94 -11.55 25.61
CA LEU A 70 -21.34 -10.24 25.71
C LEU A 70 -20.95 -9.73 24.31
N GLU A 71 -21.55 -8.63 23.89
CA GLU A 71 -21.23 -7.97 22.62
C GLU A 71 -19.98 -7.09 22.76
N LEU A 72 -19.02 -7.32 21.86
CA LEU A 72 -17.72 -6.64 21.86
C LEU A 72 -17.69 -5.37 21.00
N ALA A 73 -18.77 -5.06 20.28
CA ALA A 73 -18.84 -3.94 19.32
C ALA A 73 -18.41 -2.59 19.94
N GLY A 74 -18.79 -2.32 21.19
CA GLY A 74 -18.44 -1.08 21.88
C GLY A 74 -16.93 -0.88 22.12
N ALA A 75 -16.12 -1.93 22.06
CA ALA A 75 -14.67 -1.82 22.16
C ALA A 75 -14.04 -1.22 20.89
N PHE A 76 -14.72 -1.33 19.75
CA PHE A 76 -14.16 -1.01 18.44
C PHE A 76 -14.63 0.33 17.87
N GLU A 77 -15.47 1.07 18.58
CA GLU A 77 -16.10 2.30 18.07
C GLU A 77 -15.08 3.32 17.52
N LYS A 78 -13.92 3.47 18.19
CA LYS A 78 -12.82 4.36 17.74
C LYS A 78 -12.21 3.94 16.39
N PHE A 79 -12.31 2.66 16.04
CA PHE A 79 -11.68 2.07 14.84
C PHE A 79 -12.65 1.88 13.67
N ARG A 80 -13.92 2.30 13.84
CA ARG A 80 -14.92 2.27 12.78
C ARG A 80 -14.98 3.61 12.05
N LEU A 81 -15.12 3.55 10.73
CA LEU A 81 -15.54 4.69 9.94
C LEU A 81 -17.06 4.82 9.99
N ASP A 82 -17.54 6.06 9.93
CA ASP A 82 -18.96 6.38 9.80
C ASP A 82 -19.41 6.01 8.37
N GLU A 83 -20.13 4.90 8.27
CA GLU A 83 -20.65 4.35 7.01
C GLU A 83 -21.48 5.37 6.21
N LYS A 84 -22.09 6.34 6.89
CA LYS A 84 -22.90 7.39 6.23
C LYS A 84 -22.05 8.53 5.66
N LYS A 85 -20.76 8.59 5.99
CA LYS A 85 -19.83 9.65 5.58
C LYS A 85 -18.69 9.15 4.70
N LEU A 86 -18.78 7.93 4.17
CA LEU A 86 -17.72 7.37 3.31
C LEU A 86 -17.54 8.15 2.00
N ALA A 87 -18.55 8.91 1.56
CA ALA A 87 -18.47 9.81 0.41
C ALA A 87 -18.01 11.24 0.76
N ASP A 88 -17.89 11.57 2.05
CA ASP A 88 -17.45 12.90 2.50
C ASP A 88 -15.91 12.96 2.50
N GLU A 89 -15.36 13.73 1.56
CA GLU A 89 -13.91 13.89 1.44
C GLU A 89 -13.24 14.44 2.69
N PHE A 90 -13.86 15.40 3.38
CA PHE A 90 -13.27 16.00 4.58
C PHE A 90 -13.22 14.98 5.71
N TYR A 91 -14.29 14.22 5.88
CA TYR A 91 -14.36 13.16 6.88
C TYR A 91 -13.30 12.09 6.63
N VAL A 92 -13.30 11.47 5.44
CA VAL A 92 -12.38 10.35 5.14
C VAL A 92 -10.93 10.84 5.14
N THR A 93 -10.68 12.04 4.61
CA THR A 93 -9.34 12.63 4.63
C THR A 93 -8.84 12.85 6.05
N GLY A 94 -9.69 13.42 6.92
CA GLY A 94 -9.35 13.66 8.32
C GLY A 94 -9.14 12.37 9.13
N ALA A 95 -9.99 11.36 8.88
CA ALA A 95 -10.02 10.11 9.64
C ALA A 95 -8.84 9.17 9.31
N ILE A 96 -8.46 9.01 8.04
CA ILE A 96 -7.47 7.99 7.63
C ILE A 96 -6.35 8.50 6.73
N ILE A 97 -6.60 9.48 5.85
CA ILE A 97 -5.62 9.87 4.82
C ILE A 97 -4.55 10.81 5.37
N ASN A 98 -4.96 11.86 6.08
CA ASN A 98 -4.04 12.90 6.51
C ASN A 98 -3.32 12.49 7.80
N ALA A 99 -2.01 12.27 7.68
CA ALA A 99 -1.16 11.86 8.80
C ALA A 99 -1.15 12.86 9.96
N ALA A 100 -1.30 14.16 9.68
CA ALA A 100 -1.26 15.21 10.70
C ALA A 100 -2.53 15.26 11.57
N THR A 101 -3.68 14.80 11.06
CA THR A 101 -4.98 14.95 11.74
C THR A 101 -5.54 13.65 12.28
N ARG A 102 -5.11 12.49 11.77
CA ARG A 102 -5.72 11.20 12.11
C ARG A 102 -5.47 10.71 13.53
N GLY A 103 -4.46 11.23 14.24
CA GLY A 103 -4.19 10.90 15.65
C GLY A 103 -3.99 9.41 15.96
N MET A 104 -3.72 8.58 14.95
CA MET A 104 -3.60 7.12 15.04
C MET A 104 -2.14 6.68 14.96
N GLU A 105 -1.79 5.68 15.76
CA GLU A 105 -0.54 4.96 15.61
C GLU A 105 -0.52 4.10 14.35
N ASN A 106 0.68 3.64 13.95
CA ASN A 106 0.89 2.92 12.69
C ASN A 106 0.06 1.63 12.57
N ASN A 107 -0.09 0.86 13.65
CA ASN A 107 -0.88 -0.37 13.66
C ASN A 107 -2.39 -0.10 13.74
N GLU A 108 -2.81 0.95 14.46
CA GLU A 108 -4.20 1.38 14.46
C GLU A 108 -4.63 1.76 13.04
N LEU A 109 -3.80 2.50 12.31
CA LEU A 109 -4.07 2.85 10.92
C LEU A 109 -4.20 1.63 10.01
N PHE A 110 -3.32 0.63 10.17
CA PHE A 110 -3.45 -0.63 9.44
C PHE A 110 -4.80 -1.29 9.75
N PHE A 111 -5.14 -1.41 11.04
CA PHE A 111 -6.36 -2.07 11.49
C PHE A 111 -7.62 -1.37 10.95
N VAL A 112 -7.69 -0.04 11.06
CA VAL A 112 -8.80 0.76 10.52
C VAL A 112 -8.88 0.63 9.00
N ALA A 113 -7.75 0.78 8.29
CA ALA A 113 -7.75 0.73 6.83
C ALA A 113 -8.13 -0.66 6.30
N PHE A 114 -7.63 -1.72 6.95
CA PHE A 114 -7.92 -3.10 6.60
C PHE A 114 -9.43 -3.40 6.73
N ASN A 115 -10.02 -3.10 7.89
CA ASN A 115 -11.45 -3.32 8.09
C ASN A 115 -12.31 -2.44 7.17
N ALA A 116 -11.88 -1.20 6.88
CA ALA A 116 -12.62 -0.30 6.02
C ALA A 116 -12.76 -0.81 4.57
N LEU A 117 -11.95 -1.78 4.11
CA LEU A 117 -12.13 -2.40 2.80
C LEU A 117 -13.48 -3.12 2.65
N GLU A 118 -14.09 -3.55 3.76
CA GLU A 118 -15.36 -4.29 3.75
C GLU A 118 -16.57 -3.38 3.51
N ILE A 119 -16.50 -2.13 3.98
CA ILE A 119 -17.62 -1.18 3.93
C ILE A 119 -17.44 -0.07 2.88
N MET A 120 -16.21 0.21 2.45
CA MET A 120 -15.95 1.24 1.45
C MET A 120 -16.46 0.79 0.08
N PRO A 121 -17.34 1.55 -0.59
CA PRO A 121 -17.78 1.20 -1.95
C PRO A 121 -16.59 1.08 -2.90
N VAL A 122 -16.54 0.01 -3.69
CA VAL A 122 -15.40 -0.27 -4.60
C VAL A 122 -15.21 0.78 -5.69
N ASN A 123 -16.23 1.58 -6.02
CA ASN A 123 -16.14 2.69 -6.97
C ASN A 123 -15.71 4.02 -6.29
N ASN A 124 -15.58 4.05 -4.96
CA ASN A 124 -15.09 5.22 -4.24
C ASN A 124 -13.57 5.31 -4.37
N HIS A 125 -13.04 6.48 -4.75
CA HIS A 125 -11.61 6.69 -4.93
C HIS A 125 -10.79 6.44 -3.64
N PHE A 126 -11.38 6.60 -2.46
CA PHE A 126 -10.73 6.26 -1.19
C PHE A 126 -10.48 4.76 -1.02
N TYR A 127 -11.17 3.89 -1.77
CA TYR A 127 -10.88 2.46 -1.79
C TYR A 127 -9.44 2.18 -2.25
N GLY A 128 -8.97 2.87 -3.30
CA GLY A 128 -7.55 2.85 -3.70
C GLY A 128 -6.61 3.41 -2.62
N ALA A 129 -7.08 4.38 -1.83
CA ALA A 129 -6.30 4.89 -0.71
C ALA A 129 -6.11 3.83 0.39
N LEU A 130 -7.15 3.07 0.72
CA LEU A 130 -7.08 1.95 1.66
C LEU A 130 -6.06 0.89 1.21
N ILE A 131 -6.12 0.46 -0.05
CA ILE A 131 -5.15 -0.49 -0.63
C ILE A 131 -3.72 0.05 -0.52
N THR A 132 -3.53 1.34 -0.79
CA THR A 132 -2.22 2.01 -0.66
C THR A 132 -1.70 1.94 0.77
N LEU A 133 -2.53 2.33 1.75
CA LEU A 133 -2.16 2.36 3.17
C LEU A 133 -1.83 0.97 3.71
N ILE A 134 -2.66 -0.02 3.38
CA ILE A 134 -2.45 -1.41 3.82
C ILE A 134 -1.17 -1.97 3.18
N SER A 135 -0.90 -1.67 1.91
CA SER A 135 0.36 -2.08 1.25
C SER A 135 1.59 -1.50 1.96
N TYR A 136 1.55 -0.21 2.32
CA TYR A 136 2.64 0.44 3.06
C TYR A 136 2.86 -0.20 4.43
N LYS A 137 1.78 -0.51 5.14
CA LYS A 137 1.84 -1.17 6.45
C LYS A 137 2.27 -2.63 6.34
N TYR A 138 1.90 -3.34 5.28
CA TYR A 138 2.47 -4.65 5.00
C TYR A 138 4.00 -4.57 4.86
N LEU A 139 4.52 -3.62 4.08
CA LEU A 139 5.96 -3.45 3.86
C LEU A 139 6.77 -3.14 5.14
N GLU A 140 6.11 -2.60 6.17
CA GLU A 140 6.71 -2.36 7.49
C GLU A 140 6.87 -3.65 8.32
N ALA A 141 5.98 -4.65 8.16
CA ALA A 141 5.92 -5.86 8.98
C ALA A 141 5.39 -7.09 8.21
N PRO A 142 6.08 -7.53 7.15
CA PRO A 142 5.56 -8.55 6.22
C PRO A 142 5.36 -9.93 6.85
N GLU A 143 6.25 -10.33 7.76
CA GLU A 143 6.24 -11.63 8.42
C GLU A 143 4.95 -11.88 9.23
N TYR A 144 4.28 -10.81 9.67
CA TYR A 144 3.01 -10.86 10.40
C TYR A 144 1.78 -10.67 9.51
N ARG A 145 1.97 -10.19 8.27
CA ARG A 145 0.90 -9.72 7.38
C ARG A 145 0.86 -10.46 6.04
N GLY A 146 1.56 -11.59 5.91
CA GLY A 146 1.58 -12.43 4.69
C GLY A 146 0.19 -12.78 4.15
N TRP A 147 -0.78 -12.98 5.06
CA TRP A 147 -2.18 -13.27 4.72
C TRP A 147 -2.90 -12.11 3.99
N VAL A 148 -2.40 -10.87 4.08
CA VAL A 148 -3.05 -9.69 3.48
C VAL A 148 -2.85 -9.59 1.97
N ILE A 149 -1.83 -10.27 1.41
CA ILE A 149 -1.50 -10.15 -0.03
C ILE A 149 -2.67 -10.62 -0.90
N GLY A 150 -3.33 -11.72 -0.52
CA GLY A 150 -4.51 -12.23 -1.24
C GLY A 150 -5.67 -11.23 -1.21
N VAL A 151 -5.94 -10.65 -0.04
CA VAL A 151 -6.98 -9.63 0.15
C VAL A 151 -6.70 -8.39 -0.71
N LEU A 152 -5.45 -7.92 -0.74
CA LEU A 152 -5.06 -6.77 -1.55
C LEU A 152 -5.18 -7.04 -3.04
N LEU A 153 -4.86 -8.25 -3.51
CA LEU A 153 -5.00 -8.62 -4.91
C LEU A 153 -6.46 -8.60 -5.33
N GLU A 154 -7.33 -9.25 -4.57
CA GLU A 154 -8.77 -9.24 -4.83
C GLU A 154 -9.35 -7.82 -4.80
N SER A 155 -9.00 -7.05 -3.76
CA SER A 155 -9.47 -5.67 -3.58
C SER A 155 -9.01 -4.77 -4.74
N LYS A 156 -7.75 -4.91 -5.18
CA LYS A 156 -7.20 -4.12 -6.29
C LYS A 156 -7.88 -4.45 -7.60
N THR A 157 -8.13 -5.72 -7.88
CA THR A 157 -8.86 -6.16 -9.07
C THR A 157 -10.27 -5.59 -9.08
N LYS A 158 -11.02 -5.73 -7.97
CA LYS A 158 -12.37 -5.16 -7.82
C LYS A 158 -12.39 -3.64 -8.02
N PHE A 159 -11.43 -2.94 -7.41
CA PHE A 159 -11.30 -1.49 -7.55
C PHE A 159 -11.09 -1.08 -9.01
N ASP A 160 -10.12 -1.70 -9.70
CA ASP A 160 -9.83 -1.38 -11.10
C ASP A 160 -11.00 -1.67 -12.04
N GLU A 161 -11.73 -2.76 -11.80
CA GLU A 161 -12.92 -3.14 -12.58
C GLU A 161 -14.08 -2.18 -12.36
N ALA A 162 -14.23 -1.62 -11.15
CA ALA A 162 -15.28 -0.66 -10.81
C ALA A 162 -15.01 0.77 -11.31
N VAL A 163 -13.80 1.07 -11.81
CA VAL A 163 -13.47 2.39 -12.38
C VAL A 163 -14.02 2.51 -13.79
N GLU A 164 -15.13 3.25 -13.93
CA GLU A 164 -15.77 3.55 -15.22
C GLU A 164 -15.07 4.71 -15.97
N TYR A 165 -14.68 5.76 -15.25
CA TYR A 165 -13.99 6.94 -15.81
C TYR A 165 -12.89 7.43 -14.87
N CYS A 166 -11.80 7.93 -15.45
CA CYS A 166 -10.65 8.42 -14.69
C CYS A 166 -10.88 9.88 -14.24
N THR A 167 -11.13 10.07 -12.94
CA THR A 167 -11.13 11.40 -12.30
C THR A 167 -9.76 11.74 -11.71
N PRO A 168 -9.45 13.00 -11.37
CA PRO A 168 -8.22 13.34 -10.64
C PRO A 168 -7.96 12.51 -9.38
N ASN A 169 -8.99 12.25 -8.58
CA ASN A 169 -8.84 11.46 -7.35
C ASN A 169 -8.71 9.96 -7.63
N THR A 170 -9.44 9.45 -8.61
CA THR A 170 -9.30 8.07 -9.08
C THR A 170 -7.91 7.83 -9.69
N ALA A 171 -7.37 8.77 -10.48
CA ALA A 171 -6.01 8.72 -11.00
C ALA A 171 -4.98 8.64 -9.87
N ARG A 172 -5.09 9.55 -8.88
CA ARG A 172 -4.20 9.58 -7.72
C ARG A 172 -4.18 8.25 -6.98
N TRP A 173 -5.33 7.76 -6.56
CA TRP A 173 -5.41 6.58 -5.71
C TRP A 173 -5.28 5.27 -6.48
N GLY A 174 -5.70 5.23 -7.74
CA GLY A 174 -5.47 4.10 -8.64
C GLY A 174 -3.99 3.87 -8.93
N ILE A 175 -3.26 4.94 -9.26
CA ILE A 175 -1.80 4.87 -9.46
C ILE A 175 -1.10 4.53 -8.14
N SER A 176 -1.46 5.21 -7.04
CA SER A 176 -0.80 4.99 -5.75
C SER A 176 -0.97 3.56 -5.24
N SER A 177 -2.19 3.00 -5.34
CA SER A 177 -2.47 1.63 -4.93
C SER A 177 -1.75 0.62 -5.81
N ALA A 178 -1.74 0.82 -7.13
CA ALA A 178 -1.04 -0.05 -8.05
C ALA A 178 0.45 -0.08 -7.78
N THR A 179 1.10 1.07 -7.62
CA THR A 179 2.53 1.16 -7.37
C THR A 179 2.90 0.55 -6.02
N ALA A 180 2.15 0.88 -4.97
CA ALA A 180 2.40 0.36 -3.62
C ALA A 180 2.26 -1.16 -3.58
N PHE A 181 1.18 -1.68 -4.17
CA PHE A 181 0.89 -3.10 -4.12
C PHE A 181 1.77 -3.91 -5.09
N ALA A 182 2.10 -3.39 -6.26
CA ALA A 182 3.07 -4.02 -7.15
C ALA A 182 4.45 -4.17 -6.48
N LEU A 183 4.88 -3.19 -5.68
CA LEU A 183 6.11 -3.31 -4.91
C LEU A 183 6.02 -4.45 -3.88
N VAL A 184 4.88 -4.60 -3.21
CA VAL A 184 4.61 -5.73 -2.30
C VAL A 184 4.72 -7.06 -3.04
N LEU A 185 4.09 -7.17 -4.20
CA LEU A 185 4.08 -8.39 -5.01
C LEU A 185 5.49 -8.76 -5.48
N LEU A 186 6.24 -7.80 -6.02
CA LEU A 186 7.61 -8.02 -6.48
C LEU A 186 8.56 -8.42 -5.35
N LEU A 187 8.40 -7.82 -4.16
CA LEU A 187 9.18 -8.20 -2.98
C LEU A 187 8.87 -9.61 -2.45
N ASN A 188 7.75 -10.18 -2.87
CA ASN A 188 7.35 -11.57 -2.61
C ASN A 188 7.46 -12.45 -3.87
N ASP A 189 8.21 -12.00 -4.88
CA ASP A 189 8.47 -12.69 -6.13
C ASP A 189 7.20 -13.13 -6.90
N ARG A 190 6.06 -12.45 -6.67
CA ARG A 190 4.80 -12.60 -7.40
C ARG A 190 4.80 -11.73 -8.66
N ILE A 191 5.69 -12.05 -9.60
CA ILE A 191 6.02 -11.20 -10.75
C ILE A 191 4.82 -11.05 -11.72
N GLU A 192 4.12 -12.13 -12.02
CA GLU A 192 2.95 -12.11 -12.93
C GLU A 192 1.80 -11.25 -12.39
N ASP A 193 1.50 -11.38 -11.09
CA ASP A 193 0.48 -10.56 -10.44
C ASP A 193 0.88 -9.08 -10.45
N ALA A 194 2.16 -8.79 -10.18
CA ALA A 194 2.67 -7.42 -10.20
C ALA A 194 2.56 -6.80 -11.59
N GLU A 195 2.89 -7.58 -12.63
CA GLU A 195 2.74 -7.18 -14.02
C GLU A 195 1.27 -6.86 -14.36
N GLY A 196 0.34 -7.71 -13.95
CA GLY A 196 -1.09 -7.49 -14.15
C GLY A 196 -1.60 -6.20 -13.49
N VAL A 197 -1.21 -5.95 -12.24
CA VAL A 197 -1.58 -4.73 -11.49
C VAL A 197 -1.01 -3.47 -12.16
N ILE A 198 0.26 -3.52 -12.60
CA ILE A 198 0.93 -2.41 -13.29
C ILE A 198 0.29 -2.14 -14.64
N ASP A 199 0.04 -3.18 -15.44
CA ASP A 199 -0.53 -3.03 -16.78
C ASP A 199 -1.98 -2.54 -16.73
N SER A 200 -2.74 -2.94 -15.71
CA SER A 200 -4.05 -2.34 -15.44
C SER A 200 -3.92 -0.85 -15.17
N ALA A 201 -3.00 -0.45 -14.30
CA ALA A 201 -2.84 0.95 -13.91
C ALA A 201 -2.38 1.85 -15.07
N LEU A 202 -1.42 1.38 -15.88
CA LEU A 202 -0.91 2.11 -17.04
C LEU A 202 -1.94 2.27 -18.15
N ARG A 203 -2.98 1.42 -18.20
CA ARG A 203 -4.07 1.51 -19.18
C ARG A 203 -5.26 2.34 -18.71
N ARG A 204 -5.54 2.32 -17.40
CA ARG A 204 -6.77 2.90 -16.83
C ARG A 204 -6.60 4.31 -16.27
N TYR A 205 -5.42 4.65 -15.78
CA TYR A 205 -5.22 5.89 -15.01
C TYR A 205 -4.36 6.90 -15.74
N GLU A 206 -4.86 8.15 -15.78
CA GLU A 206 -4.19 9.27 -16.42
C GLU A 206 -3.42 10.10 -15.38
N PRO A 207 -2.07 9.98 -15.31
CA PRO A 207 -1.30 10.65 -14.26
C PRO A 207 -1.42 12.18 -14.32
N ASN A 208 -1.57 12.75 -15.53
CA ASN A 208 -1.64 14.19 -15.76
C ASN A 208 -2.90 14.85 -15.14
N LEU A 209 -3.88 14.06 -14.69
CA LEU A 209 -5.05 14.58 -13.98
C LEU A 209 -4.73 14.95 -12.53
N ASN A 210 -3.63 14.45 -11.94
CA ASN A 210 -3.28 14.74 -10.56
C ASN A 210 -1.77 14.61 -10.28
N GLN A 211 -1.10 15.74 -10.02
CA GLN A 211 0.35 15.81 -9.76
C GLN A 211 0.78 14.99 -8.53
N LEU A 212 -0.10 14.78 -7.55
CA LEU A 212 0.19 13.97 -6.35
C LEU A 212 0.43 12.48 -6.69
N SER A 213 0.14 12.07 -7.92
CA SER A 213 0.40 10.72 -8.42
C SER A 213 1.75 10.57 -9.12
N TYR A 214 2.44 11.67 -9.45
CA TYR A 214 3.60 11.65 -10.37
C TYR A 214 4.75 10.78 -9.88
N TRP A 215 5.14 10.89 -8.61
CA TRP A 215 6.14 10.00 -8.04
C TRP A 215 5.72 8.53 -8.23
N ASN A 216 4.52 8.17 -7.77
CA ASN A 216 4.03 6.80 -7.87
C ASN A 216 3.93 6.31 -9.32
N TYR A 217 3.54 7.16 -10.27
CA TYR A 217 3.48 6.80 -11.69
C TYR A 217 4.88 6.57 -12.28
N CYS A 218 5.83 7.46 -12.01
CA CYS A 218 7.22 7.28 -12.41
C CYS A 218 7.79 5.95 -11.87
N GLN A 219 7.51 5.65 -10.60
CA GLN A 219 7.90 4.39 -9.98
C GLN A 219 7.19 3.20 -10.64
N CYS A 220 5.91 3.30 -10.99
CA CYS A 220 5.18 2.27 -11.73
C CYS A 220 5.86 1.94 -13.09
N LEU A 221 6.28 2.96 -13.83
CA LEU A 221 7.02 2.77 -15.09
C LEU A 221 8.36 2.06 -14.87
N ILE A 222 9.09 2.41 -13.80
CA ILE A 222 10.35 1.77 -13.40
C ILE A 222 10.12 0.30 -13.05
N LEU A 223 9.07 -0.01 -12.27
CA LEU A 223 8.72 -1.40 -11.93
C LEU A 223 8.37 -2.21 -13.18
N LYS A 224 7.60 -1.66 -14.12
CA LYS A 224 7.33 -2.33 -15.41
C LYS A 224 8.61 -2.60 -16.18
N ALA A 225 9.51 -1.62 -16.25
CA ALA A 225 10.78 -1.77 -16.94
C ALA A 225 11.66 -2.83 -16.28
N ALA A 226 11.67 -2.90 -14.94
CA ALA A 226 12.37 -3.94 -14.18
C ALA A 226 11.82 -5.35 -14.50
N ILE A 227 10.49 -5.52 -14.56
CA ILE A 227 9.85 -6.79 -14.97
C ILE A 227 10.31 -7.20 -16.38
N LEU A 228 10.35 -6.25 -17.33
CA LEU A 228 10.86 -6.53 -18.68
C LEU A 228 12.34 -6.94 -18.69
N ALA A 229 13.18 -6.31 -17.87
CA ALA A 229 14.60 -6.68 -17.74
C ALA A 229 14.76 -8.08 -17.15
N PHE A 230 14.00 -8.39 -16.09
CA PHE A 230 13.98 -9.72 -15.47
C PHE A 230 13.60 -10.80 -16.48
N ALA A 231 12.63 -10.53 -17.35
CA ALA A 231 12.21 -11.43 -18.44
C ALA A 231 13.19 -11.49 -19.64
N GLY A 232 14.37 -10.85 -19.55
CA GLY A 232 15.38 -10.83 -20.62
C GLY A 232 15.03 -9.89 -21.80
N ARG A 233 13.96 -9.10 -21.71
CA ARG A 233 13.50 -8.15 -22.74
C ARG A 233 14.22 -6.81 -22.61
N ASN A 234 15.55 -6.85 -22.59
CA ASN A 234 16.41 -5.70 -22.26
C ASN A 234 16.15 -4.47 -23.13
N LYS A 235 15.98 -4.64 -24.45
CA LYS A 235 15.72 -3.49 -25.33
C LYS A 235 14.41 -2.77 -24.97
N GLU A 236 13.34 -3.53 -24.73
CA GLU A 236 12.02 -2.98 -24.36
C GLU A 236 12.05 -2.36 -22.96
N SER A 237 12.73 -3.02 -22.03
CA SER A 237 13.02 -2.48 -20.70
C SER A 237 13.72 -1.12 -20.79
N GLY A 238 14.75 -1.01 -21.63
CA GLY A 238 15.49 0.23 -21.84
C GLY A 238 14.63 1.38 -22.35
N TRP A 239 13.74 1.12 -23.31
CA TRP A 239 12.77 2.12 -23.77
C TRP A 239 11.77 2.53 -22.67
N LYS A 240 11.32 1.57 -21.86
CA LYS A 240 10.40 1.84 -20.75
C LYS A 240 11.09 2.65 -19.63
N PHE A 241 12.35 2.39 -19.35
CA PHE A 241 13.17 3.22 -18.46
C PHE A 241 13.34 4.65 -19.01
N LEU A 242 13.60 4.83 -20.32
CA LEU A 242 13.63 6.16 -20.92
C LEU A 242 12.30 6.90 -20.80
N ALA A 243 11.17 6.20 -20.97
CA ALA A 243 9.86 6.78 -20.75
C ALA A 243 9.67 7.24 -19.29
N ALA A 244 10.16 6.47 -18.31
CA ALA A 244 10.15 6.87 -16.91
C ALA A 244 11.02 8.11 -16.63
N PHE A 245 12.21 8.19 -17.24
CA PHE A 245 13.07 9.37 -17.16
C PHE A 245 12.40 10.63 -17.74
N ASP A 246 11.82 10.54 -18.93
CA ASP A 246 11.11 11.67 -19.55
C ASP A 246 9.92 12.13 -18.71
N PHE A 247 9.14 11.16 -18.20
CA PHE A 247 8.03 11.45 -17.32
C PHE A 247 8.50 12.17 -16.06
N SER A 248 9.54 11.67 -15.39
CA SER A 248 10.12 12.32 -14.21
C SER A 248 10.51 13.78 -14.49
N ARG A 249 11.23 14.03 -15.58
CA ARG A 249 11.63 15.39 -15.99
C ARG A 249 10.43 16.31 -16.22
N LYS A 250 9.40 15.83 -16.91
CA LYS A 250 8.17 16.60 -17.17
C LYS A 250 7.39 16.85 -15.87
N ALA A 251 7.26 15.84 -15.03
CA ALA A 251 6.59 15.92 -13.74
C ALA A 251 7.25 16.94 -12.81
N ILE A 252 8.59 16.97 -12.74
CA ILE A 252 9.33 17.97 -11.96
C ILE A 252 9.01 19.39 -12.46
N ASN A 253 9.05 19.61 -13.78
CA ASN A 253 8.73 20.92 -14.36
C ASN A 253 7.29 21.37 -14.08
N ASP A 254 6.33 20.43 -14.13
CA ASP A 254 4.93 20.72 -13.83
C ASP A 254 4.72 21.02 -12.34
N ILE A 255 5.36 20.25 -11.44
CA ILE A 255 5.31 20.52 -10.00
C ILE A 255 5.90 21.90 -9.67
N PHE A 256 7.03 22.27 -10.28
CA PHE A 256 7.67 23.58 -10.08
C PHE A 256 7.00 24.73 -10.84
N HIS A 257 5.94 24.47 -11.61
CA HIS A 257 5.24 25.53 -12.33
C HIS A 257 4.60 26.51 -11.35
N SER A 258 4.69 27.81 -11.63
CA SER A 258 4.14 28.89 -10.78
C SER A 258 2.62 28.89 -10.59
N ARG A 259 1.91 27.96 -11.23
CA ARG A 259 0.45 27.77 -11.09
C ARG A 259 0.11 26.70 -10.06
N ASN A 260 1.12 25.99 -9.56
CA ASN A 260 0.95 25.00 -8.53
C ASN A 260 1.10 25.70 -7.17
N ASP A 261 -0.02 26.06 -6.57
CA ASP A 261 -0.04 26.81 -5.30
C ASP A 261 0.50 26.00 -4.10
N TRP A 262 0.85 24.72 -4.34
CA TRP A 262 1.24 23.72 -3.33
C TRP A 262 2.72 23.31 -3.46
N VAL A 263 3.53 24.05 -4.25
CA VAL A 263 4.95 23.75 -4.55
C VAL A 263 5.77 23.38 -3.32
N LEU A 264 5.64 24.12 -2.21
CA LEU A 264 6.41 23.86 -0.98
C LEU A 264 6.07 22.50 -0.34
N GLY A 265 4.82 22.03 -0.48
CA GLY A 265 4.38 20.72 -0.02
C GLY A 265 4.84 19.56 -0.91
N GLN A 266 5.40 19.85 -2.08
CA GLN A 266 5.80 18.85 -3.09
C GLN A 266 7.31 18.84 -3.39
N ILE A 267 8.12 19.62 -2.66
CA ILE A 267 9.60 19.59 -2.81
C ILE A 267 10.15 18.18 -2.57
N SER A 268 9.61 17.45 -1.59
CA SER A 268 9.98 16.05 -1.34
C SER A 268 9.71 15.15 -2.54
N ASP A 269 8.60 15.40 -3.26
CA ASP A 269 8.23 14.63 -4.45
C ASP A 269 9.17 14.95 -5.62
N CYS A 270 9.63 16.21 -5.74
CA CYS A 270 10.67 16.56 -6.71
C CYS A 270 11.99 15.84 -6.44
N HIS A 271 12.44 15.78 -5.18
CA HIS A 271 13.65 15.02 -4.82
C HIS A 271 13.50 13.54 -5.15
N ALA A 272 12.33 12.96 -4.85
CA ALA A 272 12.06 11.57 -5.19
C ALA A 272 12.06 11.34 -6.71
N LEU A 273 11.40 12.21 -7.47
CA LEU A 273 11.36 12.15 -8.93
C LEU A 273 12.76 12.29 -9.54
N LEU A 274 13.61 13.18 -9.00
CA LEU A 274 15.00 13.32 -9.44
C LEU A 274 15.78 12.00 -9.25
N ASN A 275 15.68 11.39 -8.07
CA ASN A 275 16.36 10.13 -7.79
C ASN A 275 15.84 8.97 -8.68
N LEU A 276 14.53 8.92 -8.92
CA LEU A 276 13.91 7.94 -9.81
C LEU A 276 14.29 8.18 -11.28
N GLY A 277 14.35 9.44 -11.71
CA GLY A 277 14.76 9.82 -13.06
C GLY A 277 16.23 9.47 -13.31
N GLU A 278 17.11 9.76 -12.35
CA GLU A 278 18.51 9.36 -12.42
C GLU A 278 18.66 7.84 -12.52
N LEU A 279 17.96 7.08 -11.68
CA LEU A 279 17.92 5.62 -11.74
C LEU A 279 17.45 5.15 -13.12
N ALA A 280 16.32 5.68 -13.60
CA ALA A 280 15.75 5.32 -14.88
C ALA A 280 16.72 5.58 -16.04
N MET A 281 17.41 6.71 -16.05
CA MET A 281 18.40 7.03 -17.10
C MET A 281 19.60 6.07 -17.06
N LYS A 282 20.11 5.74 -15.87
CA LYS A 282 21.20 4.76 -15.71
C LYS A 282 20.79 3.37 -16.21
N CYS A 283 19.60 2.91 -15.82
CA CYS A 283 19.05 1.63 -16.28
C CYS A 283 18.84 1.62 -17.79
N ALA A 284 18.26 2.69 -18.37
CA ALA A 284 18.10 2.83 -19.81
C ALA A 284 19.43 2.71 -20.57
N ALA A 285 20.46 3.42 -20.11
CA ALA A 285 21.79 3.38 -20.72
C ALA A 285 22.41 1.96 -20.67
N LYS A 286 22.22 1.23 -19.56
CA LYS A 286 22.64 -0.17 -19.43
C LYS A 286 21.88 -1.11 -20.36
N SER A 287 20.55 -1.03 -20.35
CA SER A 287 19.68 -1.93 -21.12
C SER A 287 19.78 -1.74 -22.63
N LEU A 288 20.00 -0.50 -23.10
CA LEU A 288 20.17 -0.19 -24.53
C LEU A 288 21.63 -0.27 -24.99
N GLY A 289 22.59 -0.25 -24.06
CA GLY A 289 24.03 -0.11 -24.31
C GLY A 289 24.44 1.28 -24.80
N ARG A 290 23.66 1.87 -25.71
CA ARG A 290 23.75 3.24 -26.18
C ARG A 290 22.35 3.77 -26.46
N ILE A 291 22.02 4.92 -25.89
CA ILE A 291 20.72 5.57 -26.15
C ILE A 291 20.73 6.12 -27.58
N PRO A 292 19.77 5.75 -28.44
CA PRO A 292 19.74 6.20 -29.83
C PRO A 292 19.58 7.72 -29.95
N SER A 293 20.30 8.36 -30.87
CA SER A 293 20.28 9.82 -31.07
C SER A 293 18.89 10.35 -31.44
N GLU A 294 18.06 9.53 -32.09
CA GLU A 294 16.66 9.84 -32.44
C GLU A 294 15.78 10.11 -31.21
N SER A 295 16.15 9.60 -30.03
CA SER A 295 15.43 9.87 -28.78
C SER A 295 15.65 11.30 -28.27
N ARG A 296 16.57 12.06 -28.88
CA ARG A 296 16.98 13.41 -28.49
C ARG A 296 17.51 13.54 -27.06
N TYR A 297 17.85 12.41 -26.42
CA TYR A 297 18.58 12.40 -25.16
C TYR A 297 20.08 12.47 -25.46
N ALA A 298 20.84 13.00 -24.50
CA ALA A 298 22.29 12.99 -24.60
C ALA A 298 22.80 11.53 -24.76
N ASP A 299 23.88 11.36 -25.51
CA ASP A 299 24.56 10.07 -25.62
C ASP A 299 25.24 9.74 -24.29
N ILE A 300 24.50 9.10 -23.40
CA ILE A 300 24.97 8.71 -22.08
C ILE A 300 25.39 7.24 -22.14
N LYS A 301 26.69 7.01 -21.96
CA LYS A 301 27.23 5.71 -21.61
C LYS A 301 27.43 5.64 -20.10
N TYR A 302 26.77 4.71 -19.44
CA TYR A 302 26.89 4.51 -18.00
C TYR A 302 27.62 3.19 -17.69
N SER A 303 28.75 3.27 -16.99
CA SER A 303 29.57 2.12 -16.59
C SER A 303 29.53 1.82 -15.08
N GLY A 304 28.74 2.58 -14.31
CA GLY A 304 28.60 2.38 -12.87
C GLY A 304 27.63 1.25 -12.50
N LYS A 305 27.43 1.07 -11.19
CA LYS A 305 26.51 0.07 -10.65
C LYS A 305 25.08 0.62 -10.56
N ILE A 306 24.12 -0.19 -10.99
CA ILE A 306 22.69 0.01 -10.79
C ILE A 306 22.31 -0.46 -9.39
N SER A 307 21.51 0.36 -8.69
CA SER A 307 20.85 0.02 -7.44
C SER A 307 19.42 0.56 -7.44
N PHE A 308 18.45 -0.29 -7.12
CA PHE A 308 17.04 0.09 -6.97
C PHE A 308 16.73 0.76 -5.63
N ALA A 309 17.72 1.10 -4.80
CA ALA A 309 17.49 1.82 -3.54
C ALA A 309 16.51 3.02 -3.65
N PRO A 310 16.52 3.84 -4.72
CA PRO A 310 15.53 4.91 -4.90
C PRO A 310 14.06 4.47 -4.92
N VAL A 311 13.76 3.26 -5.43
CA VAL A 311 12.41 2.66 -5.44
C VAL A 311 11.90 2.43 -4.01
N PHE A 312 12.81 2.21 -3.07
CA PHE A 312 12.51 1.94 -1.67
C PHE A 312 12.62 3.18 -0.78
N SER A 313 12.71 4.39 -1.35
CA SER A 313 12.89 5.60 -0.55
C SER A 313 11.77 5.85 0.48
N ARG A 314 10.53 5.44 0.20
CA ARG A 314 9.41 5.44 1.19
C ARG A 314 9.45 4.27 2.18
N PHE A 315 10.20 3.21 1.86
CA PHE A 315 10.21 1.92 2.56
C PHE A 315 11.65 1.43 2.76
N GLN A 316 12.52 2.30 3.30
CA GLN A 316 13.97 2.07 3.28
C GLN A 316 14.36 0.75 3.96
N SER A 317 13.63 0.33 4.98
CA SER A 317 13.86 -0.95 5.67
C SER A 317 13.32 -2.18 4.92
N SER A 318 12.43 -2.01 3.96
CA SER A 318 11.74 -3.13 3.32
C SER A 318 12.70 -3.95 2.47
N ARG A 319 13.56 -3.33 1.66
CA ARG A 319 14.54 -4.07 0.85
C ARG A 319 15.43 -5.01 1.68
N SER A 320 15.79 -4.63 2.91
CA SER A 320 16.55 -5.49 3.83
C SER A 320 15.71 -6.56 4.54
N LYS A 321 14.40 -6.34 4.68
CA LYS A 321 13.46 -7.28 5.32
C LYS A 321 13.03 -8.39 4.37
N PHE A 322 13.00 -8.13 3.07
CA PHE A 322 12.61 -9.09 2.03
C PHE A 322 13.85 -9.65 1.32
N LYS A 323 13.94 -10.99 1.22
CA LYS A 323 14.90 -11.67 0.34
C LYS A 323 14.25 -11.90 -1.03
N SER A 324 14.03 -10.82 -1.78
CA SER A 324 13.41 -10.90 -3.11
C SER A 324 14.45 -11.27 -4.17
N GLU A 325 14.25 -12.43 -4.80
CA GLU A 325 15.04 -12.89 -5.94
C GLU A 325 14.86 -11.94 -7.13
N PHE A 326 13.64 -11.42 -7.34
CA PHE A 326 13.32 -10.52 -8.45
C PHE A 326 14.28 -9.32 -8.52
N PHE A 327 14.42 -8.57 -7.42
CA PHE A 327 15.26 -7.37 -7.42
C PHE A 327 16.75 -7.74 -7.48
N ASP A 328 17.18 -8.81 -6.80
CA ASP A 328 18.59 -9.26 -6.81
C ASP A 328 19.03 -9.64 -8.23
N VAL A 329 18.24 -10.47 -8.90
CA VAL A 329 18.50 -10.91 -10.28
C VAL A 329 18.41 -9.75 -11.26
N THR A 330 17.43 -8.85 -11.11
CA THR A 330 17.29 -7.69 -12.00
C THR A 330 18.49 -6.75 -11.88
N GLU A 331 18.97 -6.45 -10.66
CA GLU A 331 20.18 -5.66 -10.46
C GLU A 331 21.40 -6.34 -11.06
N MET A 332 21.52 -7.65 -10.90
CA MET A 332 22.63 -8.41 -11.48
C MET A 332 22.60 -8.35 -13.02
N THR A 333 21.45 -8.55 -13.65
CA THR A 333 21.26 -8.45 -15.10
C THR A 333 21.61 -7.07 -15.64
N LEU A 334 21.20 -5.99 -14.95
CA LEU A 334 21.51 -4.62 -15.37
C LEU A 334 22.97 -4.21 -15.11
N ASN A 335 23.67 -4.94 -14.23
CA ASN A 335 25.06 -4.68 -13.88
C ASN A 335 26.07 -5.48 -14.70
N ALA A 336 25.64 -6.58 -15.34
CA ALA A 336 26.42 -7.34 -16.31
C ALA A 336 26.95 -6.46 -17.46
#